data_AF-A0A2A4NE36-F1
#
_entry.id   AF-A0A2A4NE36-F1
#
_cell.length_a   1.000
_cell.length_b   1.000
_cell.length_c   1.000
_cell.angle_alpha   90.00
_cell.angle_beta   90.00
_cell.angle_gamma   90.00
#
_symmetry.space_group_name_H-M   'P 1'
#
loop_
_entity.id
_entity.type
_entity.pdbx_description
1 polymer ?
#
loop_
_entity_poly.entity_id
_entity_poly.type
_entity_poly.pdbx_seq_one_letter_code
_entity_poly.pdbx_strand_id
1 'polypeptide(L)'
;MTDSASSPVRSRSGGRAARRAARAAPLADHLRPVRAGMSGGTYHPLSDQDMQAIHNAALDALEQIGLADAPPSGVEYLTRAGGILGDDGRIRFPRALVQKVLAQANRTITLHGRDPKHDLELCGTRVHYGTAGAAVHLVDAQTREYRDCTLQDLHDAARIAHELDNIHFVQRPMVARDVTDNLEMDLNTIYACCAGTTKHVGSSVFEPGFVPEVFDLVHLIAGSEAAWRERPFMSASVCFVVPPMKFATESCEVMEALIKGGMPVLLLS
;
A
#
# COMPACT_ATOMS: atom_id res chain seq x y z
N MET A 1 47.64 -0.44 71.50
CA MET A 1 46.49 0.07 70.72
C MET A 1 46.78 -0.23 69.27
N THR A 2 46.06 -1.20 68.72
CA THR A 2 46.13 -1.68 67.34
C THR A 2 45.31 -0.78 66.43
N ASP A 3 45.91 -0.25 65.38
CA ASP A 3 45.20 0.50 64.35
C ASP A 3 45.32 -0.26 63.02
N SER A 4 44.27 -1.00 62.67
CA SER A 4 44.15 -1.79 61.46
C SER A 4 43.42 -0.97 60.40
N ALA A 5 44.13 -0.51 59.37
CA ALA A 5 43.56 0.20 58.24
C ALA A 5 42.66 -0.73 57.41
N SER A 6 41.37 -0.40 57.30
CA SER A 6 40.42 -1.10 56.45
C SER A 6 40.55 -0.64 54.99
N SER A 7 40.83 -1.56 54.06
CA SER A 7 40.75 -1.33 52.62
C SER A 7 39.30 -1.06 52.18
N PRO A 8 39.04 -0.15 51.22
CA PRO A 8 37.69 0.18 50.79
C PRO A 8 37.08 -0.98 49.98
N VAL A 9 35.92 -1.45 50.42
CA VAL A 9 35.11 -2.45 49.70
C VAL A 9 34.56 -1.81 48.43
N ARG A 10 35.08 -2.23 47.26
CA ARG A 10 34.48 -1.92 45.95
C ARG A 10 33.06 -2.48 45.91
N SER A 11 32.06 -1.62 46.06
CA SER A 11 30.65 -2.03 45.97
C SER A 11 30.33 -2.42 44.52
N ARG A 12 29.85 -3.66 44.33
CA ARG A 12 29.40 -4.22 43.04
C ARG A 12 28.01 -3.68 42.66
N SER A 13 27.82 -2.36 42.70
CA SER A 13 26.51 -1.71 42.48
C SER A 13 26.04 -1.72 41.02
N GLY A 14 26.95 -1.94 40.06
CA GLY A 14 26.64 -1.91 38.62
C GLY A 14 25.77 -3.06 38.10
N GLY A 15 25.75 -4.22 38.76
CA GLY A 15 25.08 -5.41 38.23
C GLY A 15 23.55 -5.31 38.12
N ARG A 16 22.89 -4.60 39.06
CA ARG A 16 21.44 -4.36 39.01
C ARG A 16 21.08 -3.30 37.97
N ALA A 17 21.86 -2.22 37.89
CA ALA A 17 21.68 -1.18 36.89
C ALA A 17 21.89 -1.74 35.47
N ALA A 18 22.94 -2.54 35.26
CA ALA A 18 23.22 -3.21 33.99
C ALA A 18 22.10 -4.20 33.59
N ARG A 19 21.54 -4.97 34.53
CA ARG A 19 20.41 -5.87 34.24
C ARG A 19 19.11 -5.11 33.93
N ARG A 20 18.87 -3.97 34.57
CA ARG A 20 17.74 -3.09 34.23
C ARG A 20 17.92 -2.46 32.85
N ALA A 21 19.11 -1.95 32.56
CA ALA A 21 19.45 -1.40 31.25
C ALA A 21 19.34 -2.46 30.14
N ALA A 22 19.82 -3.68 30.36
CA ALA A 22 19.72 -4.77 29.40
C ALA A 22 18.28 -5.25 29.16
N ARG A 23 17.38 -5.16 30.16
CA ARG A 23 15.95 -5.47 30.00
C ARG A 23 15.15 -4.34 29.36
N ALA A 24 15.60 -3.10 29.52
CA ALA A 24 15.01 -1.92 28.90
C ALA A 24 15.56 -1.65 27.49
N ALA A 25 16.70 -2.26 27.13
CA ALA A 25 17.25 -2.18 25.80
C ALA A 25 16.31 -2.85 24.79
N PRO A 26 16.18 -2.30 23.58
CA PRO A 26 15.43 -2.94 22.50
C PRO A 26 15.92 -4.37 22.26
N LEU A 27 15.00 -5.28 21.96
CA LEU A 27 15.36 -6.61 21.47
C LEU A 27 16.14 -6.46 20.16
N ALA A 28 17.12 -7.32 19.94
CA ALA A 28 17.73 -7.46 18.62
C ALA A 28 16.63 -7.76 17.58
N ASP A 29 16.77 -7.25 16.36
CA ASP A 29 15.68 -7.30 15.36
C ASP A 29 15.15 -8.72 15.09
N HIS A 30 16.02 -9.72 15.08
CA HIS A 30 15.64 -11.12 14.87
C HIS A 30 14.87 -11.75 16.05
N LEU A 31 14.89 -11.13 17.23
CA LEU A 31 14.15 -11.55 18.42
C LEU A 31 12.83 -10.80 18.60
N ARG A 32 12.52 -9.83 17.72
CA ARG A 32 11.28 -9.07 17.83
C ARG A 32 10.09 -10.00 17.56
N PRO A 33 9.06 -9.98 18.43
CA PRO A 33 7.91 -10.86 18.29
C PRO A 33 7.02 -10.50 17.10
N VAL A 34 7.11 -9.26 16.61
CA VAL A 34 6.36 -8.75 15.46
C VAL A 34 7.36 -8.27 14.40
N ARG A 35 7.15 -8.71 13.16
CA ARG A 35 7.95 -8.33 11.99
C ARG A 35 7.11 -8.38 10.72
N ALA A 36 7.51 -7.60 9.72
CA ALA A 36 6.91 -7.66 8.39
C ALA A 36 7.05 -9.06 7.77
N GLY A 37 6.02 -9.49 7.05
CA GLY A 37 6.04 -10.72 6.28
C GLY A 37 6.11 -12.01 7.10
N MET A 38 5.56 -12.00 8.32
CA MET A 38 5.30 -13.24 9.05
C MET A 38 4.38 -14.15 8.22
N SER A 39 4.67 -15.44 8.18
CA SER A 39 3.86 -16.41 7.44
C SER A 39 2.51 -16.59 8.12
N GLY A 40 1.45 -16.27 7.39
CA GLY A 40 0.09 -16.65 7.74
C GLY A 40 -0.24 -18.08 7.30
N GLY A 41 -1.43 -18.53 7.69
CA GLY A 41 -2.09 -19.69 7.11
C GLY A 41 -3.24 -19.28 6.19
N THR A 42 -3.82 -20.24 5.49
CA THR A 42 -5.01 -20.03 4.67
C THR A 42 -6.19 -20.72 5.32
N TYR A 43 -7.24 -19.96 5.59
CA TYR A 43 -8.53 -20.53 5.97
C TYR A 43 -9.28 -20.92 4.69
N HIS A 44 -9.65 -22.20 4.56
CA HIS A 44 -10.29 -22.77 3.37
C HIS A 44 -11.74 -23.16 3.66
N PRO A 45 -12.69 -22.21 3.71
CA PRO A 45 -14.09 -22.50 4.02
C PRO A 45 -14.88 -23.11 2.85
N LEU A 46 -14.35 -23.04 1.62
CA LEU A 46 -14.99 -23.53 0.40
C LEU A 46 -14.35 -24.85 -0.03
N SER A 47 -15.17 -25.76 -0.58
CA SER A 47 -14.65 -26.96 -1.22
C SER A 47 -13.99 -26.63 -2.57
N ASP A 48 -13.15 -27.53 -3.09
CA ASP A 48 -12.55 -27.39 -4.43
C ASP A 48 -13.61 -27.27 -5.52
N GLN A 49 -14.75 -27.97 -5.35
CA GLN A 49 -15.88 -27.90 -6.27
C GLN A 49 -16.51 -26.50 -6.27
N ASP A 50 -16.71 -25.89 -5.09
CA ASP A 50 -17.28 -24.54 -4.97
C ASP A 50 -16.33 -23.48 -5.55
N MET A 51 -15.03 -23.60 -5.29
CA MET A 51 -14.01 -22.73 -5.88
C MET A 51 -14.01 -22.82 -7.41
N GLN A 52 -14.09 -24.03 -7.97
CA GLN A 52 -14.15 -24.23 -9.41
C GLN A 52 -15.44 -23.67 -10.01
N ALA A 53 -16.58 -23.79 -9.32
CA ALA A 53 -17.85 -23.21 -9.74
C ALA A 53 -17.78 -21.68 -9.80
N ILE A 54 -17.22 -21.02 -8.77
CA ILE A 54 -17.02 -19.56 -8.75
C ILE A 54 -16.07 -19.13 -9.87
N HIS A 55 -14.95 -19.83 -10.06
CA HIS A 55 -14.01 -19.52 -11.13
C HIS A 55 -14.66 -19.63 -12.52
N ASN A 56 -15.43 -20.69 -12.76
CA ASN A 56 -16.13 -20.87 -14.03
C ASN A 56 -17.20 -19.80 -14.27
N ALA A 57 -17.94 -19.40 -13.24
CA ALA A 57 -18.95 -18.34 -13.33
C ALA A 57 -18.30 -16.97 -13.63
N ALA A 58 -17.16 -16.66 -13.02
CA ALA A 58 -16.40 -15.44 -13.33
C ALA A 58 -15.92 -15.43 -14.78
N LEU A 59 -15.44 -16.58 -15.28
CA LEU A 59 -15.05 -16.74 -16.68
C LEU A 59 -16.24 -16.61 -17.64
N ASP A 60 -17.39 -17.19 -17.31
CA ASP A 60 -18.63 -17.02 -18.09
C ASP A 60 -19.06 -15.55 -18.15
N ALA A 61 -19.00 -14.84 -17.03
CA ALA A 61 -19.30 -13.41 -16.99
C ALA A 61 -18.33 -12.61 -17.88
N LEU A 62 -17.04 -12.87 -17.82
CA LEU A 62 -16.06 -12.17 -18.65
C LEU A 62 -16.22 -12.48 -20.15
N GLU A 63 -16.55 -13.72 -20.51
CA GLU A 63 -16.66 -14.17 -21.91
C GLU A 63 -18.00 -13.79 -22.55
N GLN A 64 -19.11 -13.92 -21.83
CA GLN A 64 -20.46 -13.71 -22.39
C GLN A 64 -20.97 -12.28 -22.18
N ILE A 65 -20.70 -11.72 -21.00
CA ILE A 65 -21.20 -10.40 -20.57
C ILE A 65 -20.15 -9.32 -20.90
N GLY A 66 -18.91 -9.51 -20.46
CA GLY A 66 -17.82 -8.56 -20.67
C GLY A 66 -17.93 -7.27 -19.83
N LEU A 67 -17.03 -6.32 -20.07
CA LEU A 67 -17.01 -5.01 -19.43
C LEU A 67 -17.27 -3.88 -20.45
N ALA A 68 -18.02 -2.86 -20.04
CA ALA A 68 -18.26 -1.65 -20.84
C ALA A 68 -17.36 -0.48 -20.39
N ASP A 69 -17.42 0.63 -21.12
CA ASP A 69 -16.85 1.93 -20.74
C ASP A 69 -15.30 1.96 -20.59
N ALA A 70 -14.62 1.04 -21.27
CA ALA A 70 -13.16 1.08 -21.39
C ALA A 70 -12.74 2.37 -22.13
N PRO A 71 -11.66 3.06 -21.68
CA PRO A 71 -11.13 4.18 -22.46
C PRO A 71 -10.67 3.71 -23.84
N PRO A 72 -10.60 4.60 -24.85
CA PRO A 72 -10.18 4.22 -26.20
C PRO A 72 -8.82 3.50 -26.25
N SER A 73 -7.85 3.93 -25.44
CA SER A 73 -6.57 3.23 -25.24
C SER A 73 -6.75 1.83 -24.67
N GLY A 74 -7.62 1.69 -23.66
CA GLY A 74 -8.01 0.42 -23.07
C GLY A 74 -8.62 -0.55 -24.09
N VAL A 75 -9.54 -0.08 -24.93
CA VAL A 75 -10.09 -0.87 -26.04
C VAL A 75 -8.97 -1.39 -26.95
N GLU A 76 -8.02 -0.53 -27.32
CA GLU A 76 -6.90 -0.90 -28.17
C GLU A 76 -6.00 -1.96 -27.52
N TYR A 77 -5.59 -1.77 -26.26
CA TYR A 77 -4.76 -2.77 -25.56
C TYR A 77 -5.46 -4.11 -25.42
N LEU A 78 -6.74 -4.08 -25.03
CA LEU A 78 -7.52 -5.28 -24.76
C LEU A 78 -7.81 -6.07 -26.04
N THR A 79 -8.19 -5.39 -27.12
CA THR A 79 -8.44 -6.05 -28.42
C THR A 79 -7.15 -6.60 -29.03
N ARG A 80 -6.04 -5.86 -28.93
CA ARG A 80 -4.70 -6.34 -29.34
C ARG A 80 -4.26 -7.58 -28.57
N ALA A 81 -4.65 -7.70 -27.31
CA ALA A 81 -4.38 -8.88 -26.49
C ALA A 81 -5.28 -10.09 -26.84
N GLY A 82 -6.36 -9.89 -27.59
CA GLY A 82 -7.33 -10.92 -27.99
C GLY A 82 -8.72 -10.77 -27.36
N GLY A 83 -9.00 -9.66 -26.68
CA GLY A 83 -10.35 -9.28 -26.27
C GLY A 83 -11.22 -8.94 -27.48
N ILE A 84 -12.53 -9.09 -27.33
CA ILE A 84 -13.48 -8.91 -28.43
C ILE A 84 -14.40 -7.74 -28.08
N LEU A 85 -14.27 -6.63 -28.81
CA LEU A 85 -15.24 -5.53 -28.72
C LEU A 85 -16.51 -5.95 -29.46
N GLY A 86 -17.61 -6.11 -28.73
CA GLY A 86 -18.92 -6.38 -29.31
C GLY A 86 -19.59 -5.13 -29.85
N ASP A 87 -20.58 -5.33 -30.72
CA ASP A 87 -21.42 -4.26 -31.28
C ASP A 87 -22.24 -3.52 -30.20
N ASP A 88 -22.38 -4.12 -29.03
CA ASP A 88 -23.00 -3.53 -27.83
C ASP A 88 -22.04 -2.63 -27.02
N GLY A 89 -20.82 -2.38 -27.52
CA GLY A 89 -19.82 -1.54 -26.88
C GLY A 89 -19.12 -2.20 -25.69
N ARG A 90 -19.29 -3.51 -25.50
CA ARG A 90 -18.69 -4.25 -24.39
C ARG A 90 -17.53 -5.12 -24.86
N ILE A 91 -16.44 -5.12 -24.09
CA ILE A 91 -15.28 -5.96 -24.34
C ILE A 91 -15.47 -7.28 -23.61
N ARG A 92 -15.47 -8.37 -24.38
CA ARG A 92 -15.54 -9.75 -23.89
C ARG A 92 -14.14 -10.35 -23.86
N PHE A 93 -13.87 -11.19 -22.86
CA PHE A 93 -12.57 -11.80 -22.64
C PHE A 93 -12.68 -13.31 -22.82
N PRO A 94 -12.16 -13.89 -23.92
CA PRO A 94 -12.15 -15.33 -24.09
C PRO A 94 -11.46 -16.04 -22.92
N ARG A 95 -11.96 -17.20 -22.51
CA ARG A 95 -11.39 -17.97 -21.39
C ARG A 95 -9.88 -18.21 -21.52
N ALA A 96 -9.45 -18.57 -22.73
CA ALA A 96 -8.05 -18.81 -23.03
C ALA A 96 -7.17 -17.56 -22.85
N LEU A 97 -7.72 -16.37 -23.14
CA LEU A 97 -7.03 -15.09 -22.90
C LEU A 97 -6.79 -14.88 -21.41
N VAL A 98 -7.84 -15.02 -20.59
CA VAL A 98 -7.75 -14.84 -19.13
C VAL A 98 -6.72 -15.79 -18.53
N GLN A 99 -6.79 -17.08 -18.90
CA GLN A 99 -5.84 -18.10 -18.44
C GLN A 99 -4.39 -17.79 -18.85
N LYS A 100 -4.17 -17.36 -20.10
CA LYS A 100 -2.85 -16.97 -20.60
C LYS A 100 -2.26 -15.80 -19.81
N VAL A 101 -3.04 -14.76 -19.55
CA VAL A 101 -2.58 -13.58 -18.79
C VAL A 101 -2.29 -13.94 -17.34
N LEU A 102 -3.14 -14.73 -16.68
CA LEU A 102 -2.91 -15.19 -15.31
C LEU A 102 -1.64 -16.03 -15.18
N ALA A 103 -1.31 -16.85 -16.17
CA ALA A 103 -0.08 -17.65 -16.20
C ALA A 103 1.19 -16.79 -16.30
N GLN A 104 1.10 -15.59 -16.88
CA GLN A 104 2.22 -14.65 -17.03
C GLN A 104 2.40 -13.73 -15.82
N ALA A 105 1.37 -13.57 -14.98
CA ALA A 105 1.42 -12.63 -13.87
C ALA A 105 2.54 -12.96 -12.88
N ASN A 106 3.24 -11.93 -12.41
CA ASN A 106 4.30 -12.09 -11.43
C ASN A 106 3.72 -12.60 -10.08
N ARG A 107 4.39 -13.57 -9.45
CA ARG A 107 4.00 -14.15 -8.15
C ARG A 107 4.79 -13.59 -6.98
N THR A 108 5.74 -12.68 -7.24
CA THR A 108 6.58 -12.08 -6.21
C THR A 108 6.90 -10.65 -6.59
N ILE A 109 6.40 -9.71 -5.79
CA ILE A 109 6.68 -8.29 -5.94
C ILE A 109 7.27 -7.77 -4.62
N THR A 110 8.22 -6.85 -4.72
CA THR A 110 8.73 -6.10 -3.56
C THR A 110 8.12 -4.71 -3.60
N LEU A 111 7.43 -4.32 -2.53
CA LEU A 111 7.05 -2.93 -2.31
C LEU A 111 8.15 -2.25 -1.50
N HIS A 112 8.78 -1.23 -2.06
CA HIS A 112 9.93 -0.61 -1.41
C HIS A 112 9.51 0.43 -0.37
N GLY A 113 10.25 0.52 0.73
CA GLY A 113 10.24 1.71 1.57
C GLY A 113 11.23 2.75 1.02
N ARG A 114 11.12 4.00 1.50
CA ARG A 114 12.20 4.99 1.31
C ARG A 114 13.47 4.55 2.04
N ASP A 115 13.31 3.87 3.17
CA ASP A 115 14.38 3.15 3.86
C ASP A 115 14.26 1.65 3.50
N PRO A 116 15.31 1.00 2.93
CA PRO A 116 15.29 -0.41 2.55
C PRO A 116 14.91 -1.38 3.67
N LYS A 117 15.08 -1.00 4.96
CA LYS A 117 14.64 -1.83 6.08
C LYS A 117 13.12 -2.03 6.14
N HIS A 118 12.35 -1.22 5.40
CA HIS A 118 10.90 -1.28 5.31
C HIS A 118 10.40 -1.90 3.99
N ASP A 119 11.29 -2.50 3.19
CA ASP A 119 10.89 -3.23 1.99
C ASP A 119 9.99 -4.43 2.35
N LEU A 120 8.91 -4.62 1.59
CA LEU A 120 7.91 -5.66 1.81
C LEU A 120 7.92 -6.66 0.66
N GLU A 121 8.37 -7.88 0.94
CA GLU A 121 8.23 -8.99 0.01
C GLU A 121 6.79 -9.50 0.03
N LEU A 122 6.05 -9.27 -1.07
CA LEU A 122 4.73 -9.84 -1.30
C LEU A 122 4.89 -11.15 -2.07
N CYS A 123 5.01 -12.25 -1.34
CA CYS A 123 5.11 -13.59 -1.90
C CYS A 123 4.54 -14.65 -0.94
N GLY A 124 4.06 -15.75 -1.52
CA GLY A 124 3.56 -16.90 -0.77
C GLY A 124 2.49 -16.51 0.25
N THR A 125 2.74 -16.84 1.52
CA THR A 125 1.82 -16.59 2.65
C THR A 125 2.28 -15.45 3.56
N ARG A 126 3.21 -14.61 3.11
CA ARG A 126 3.70 -13.47 3.91
C ARG A 126 2.58 -12.45 4.12
N VAL A 127 2.31 -12.12 5.38
CA VAL A 127 1.28 -11.15 5.76
C VAL A 127 1.92 -9.82 6.12
N HIS A 128 1.34 -8.74 5.60
CA HIS A 128 1.74 -7.38 5.92
C HIS A 128 0.52 -6.55 6.31
N TYR A 129 0.66 -5.75 7.36
CA TYR A 129 -0.39 -4.88 7.86
C TYR A 129 -0.10 -3.44 7.45
N GLY A 130 -1.14 -2.70 7.12
CA GLY A 130 -1.06 -1.28 6.85
C GLY A 130 -2.30 -0.58 7.37
N THR A 131 -2.24 0.76 7.40
CA THR A 131 -3.44 1.58 7.52
C THR A 131 -4.31 1.44 6.26
N ALA A 132 -5.53 1.99 6.26
CA ALA A 132 -6.41 2.15 5.10
C ALA A 132 -7.62 3.02 5.51
N GLY A 133 -8.53 3.31 4.57
CA GLY A 133 -9.91 3.72 4.88
C GLY A 133 -10.37 5.05 4.29
N ALA A 134 -9.45 5.97 3.96
CA ALA A 134 -9.76 7.30 3.42
C ALA A 134 -10.93 8.01 4.16
N ALA A 135 -10.95 7.94 5.49
CA ALA A 135 -11.97 8.57 6.32
C ALA A 135 -12.01 10.09 6.12
N VAL A 136 -13.22 10.66 6.02
CA VAL A 136 -13.43 12.11 5.89
C VAL A 136 -13.66 12.81 7.24
N HIS A 137 -14.03 12.04 8.27
CA HIS A 137 -14.19 12.52 9.64
C HIS A 137 -13.29 11.74 10.60
N LEU A 138 -12.83 12.43 11.64
CA LEU A 138 -12.09 11.89 12.77
C LEU A 138 -12.88 12.11 14.06
N VAL A 139 -12.82 11.14 14.98
CA VAL A 139 -13.28 11.33 16.36
C VAL A 139 -12.14 11.92 17.17
N ASP A 140 -12.33 13.10 17.74
CA ASP A 140 -11.35 13.71 18.63
C ASP A 140 -11.19 12.87 19.91
N ALA A 141 -9.96 12.50 20.26
CA ALA A 141 -9.70 11.60 21.38
C ALA A 141 -10.04 12.20 22.75
N GLN A 142 -10.06 13.53 22.87
CA GLN A 142 -10.33 14.25 24.12
C GLN A 142 -11.81 14.57 24.26
N THR A 143 -12.41 15.17 23.23
CA THR A 143 -13.82 15.61 23.28
C THR A 143 -14.80 14.52 22.88
N ARG A 144 -14.34 13.49 22.14
CA ARG A 144 -15.16 12.43 21.53
C ARG A 144 -16.16 12.93 20.50
N GLU A 145 -15.94 14.13 19.97
CA GLU A 145 -16.76 14.71 18.92
C GLU A 145 -16.17 14.40 17.54
N TYR A 146 -17.06 14.36 16.53
CA TYR A 146 -16.63 14.24 15.13
C TYR A 146 -16.18 15.59 14.61
N ARG A 147 -15.08 15.60 13.86
CA ARG A 147 -14.63 16.75 13.08
C ARG A 147 -14.06 16.29 11.75
N ASP A 148 -13.91 17.22 10.82
CA ASP A 148 -13.21 16.97 9.56
C ASP A 148 -11.74 16.55 9.81
N CYS A 149 -11.27 15.65 8.96
CA CYS A 149 -9.85 15.29 8.87
C CYS A 149 -9.05 16.43 8.22
N THR A 150 -7.87 16.72 8.75
CA THR A 150 -6.94 17.73 8.21
C THR A 150 -5.69 17.09 7.62
N LEU A 151 -4.90 17.87 6.87
CA LEU A 151 -3.59 17.45 6.40
C LEU A 151 -2.64 17.10 7.57
N GLN A 152 -2.74 17.84 8.67
CA GLN A 152 -1.96 17.59 9.87
C GLN A 152 -2.31 16.23 10.49
N ASP A 153 -3.60 15.86 10.54
CA ASP A 153 -4.03 14.54 11.04
C ASP A 153 -3.44 13.42 10.19
N LEU A 154 -3.39 13.59 8.87
CA LEU A 154 -2.83 12.62 7.95
C LEU A 154 -1.33 12.41 8.21
N HIS A 155 -0.58 13.51 8.36
CA HIS A 155 0.85 13.47 8.68
C HIS A 155 1.10 12.80 10.03
N ASP A 156 0.31 13.14 11.07
CA ASP A 156 0.47 12.54 12.39
C ASP A 156 0.09 11.06 12.40
N ALA A 157 -0.92 10.65 11.63
CA ALA A 157 -1.23 9.23 11.42
C ALA A 157 -0.07 8.47 10.76
N ALA A 158 0.60 9.07 9.76
CA ALA A 158 1.77 8.47 9.13
C ALA A 158 2.94 8.32 10.12
N ARG A 159 3.16 9.30 11.00
CA ARG A 159 4.18 9.24 12.06
C ARG A 159 3.86 8.18 13.11
N ILE A 160 2.61 8.08 13.56
CA ILE A 160 2.18 7.02 14.47
C ILE A 160 2.40 5.65 13.82
N ALA A 161 1.97 5.48 12.58
CA ALA A 161 2.18 4.25 11.83
C ALA A 161 3.68 3.95 11.62
N HIS A 162 4.55 4.95 11.52
CA HIS A 162 6.00 4.77 11.44
C HIS A 162 6.57 4.08 12.69
N GLU A 163 6.15 4.51 13.88
CA GLU A 163 6.63 3.98 15.17
C GLU A 163 6.06 2.59 15.51
N LEU A 164 4.93 2.20 14.90
CA LEU A 164 4.29 0.91 15.18
C LEU A 164 4.94 -0.25 14.41
N ASP A 165 5.46 -1.23 15.15
CA ASP A 165 6.08 -2.44 14.60
C ASP A 165 5.12 -3.34 13.83
N ASN A 166 3.85 -3.33 14.23
CA ASN A 166 2.78 -4.12 13.65
C ASN A 166 2.12 -3.45 12.44
N ILE A 167 2.61 -2.28 12.02
CA ILE A 167 2.14 -1.57 10.81
C ILE A 167 3.34 -1.44 9.87
N HIS A 168 3.29 -2.09 8.72
CA HIS A 168 4.43 -2.23 7.81
C HIS A 168 4.40 -1.25 6.64
N PHE A 169 3.22 -0.74 6.26
CA PHE A 169 3.05 0.31 5.25
C PHE A 169 1.95 1.29 5.65
N VAL A 170 1.93 2.46 5.00
CA VAL A 170 0.90 3.49 5.20
C VAL A 170 0.10 3.64 3.93
N GLN A 171 -1.07 3.00 3.86
CA GLN A 171 -2.10 3.42 2.89
C GLN A 171 -2.84 4.61 3.49
N ARG A 172 -3.00 5.70 2.73
CA ARG A 172 -3.68 6.93 3.15
C ARG A 172 -4.95 6.62 3.97
N PRO A 173 -4.95 6.87 5.30
CA PRO A 173 -6.09 6.54 6.16
C PRO A 173 -7.23 7.57 6.10
N MET A 174 -6.98 8.78 5.62
CA MET A 174 -7.92 9.90 5.67
C MET A 174 -7.80 10.85 4.47
N VAL A 175 -8.87 11.59 4.20
CA VAL A 175 -8.90 12.68 3.20
C VAL A 175 -8.62 13.99 3.94
N ALA A 176 -7.65 14.79 3.47
CA ALA A 176 -7.38 16.12 4.02
C ALA A 176 -8.45 17.11 3.54
N ARG A 177 -9.48 17.35 4.37
CA ARG A 177 -10.65 18.18 4.01
C ARG A 177 -10.41 19.69 4.11
N ASP A 178 -9.28 20.07 4.70
CA ASP A 178 -8.78 21.44 4.80
C ASP A 178 -8.06 21.92 3.51
N VAL A 179 -7.87 21.03 2.53
CA VAL A 179 -7.34 21.36 1.20
C VAL A 179 -8.46 21.17 0.17
N THR A 180 -8.87 22.25 -0.50
CA THR A 180 -10.07 22.25 -1.36
C THR A 180 -9.77 22.02 -2.83
N ASP A 181 -8.57 22.36 -3.30
CA ASP A 181 -8.13 22.07 -4.66
C ASP A 181 -7.67 20.61 -4.77
N ASN A 182 -8.15 19.88 -5.79
CA ASN A 182 -7.90 18.43 -5.88
C ASN A 182 -6.44 18.10 -6.19
N LEU A 183 -5.76 18.92 -7.01
CA LEU A 183 -4.35 18.73 -7.32
C LEU A 183 -3.51 18.99 -6.07
N GLU A 184 -3.76 20.12 -5.39
CA GLU A 184 -3.10 20.42 -4.12
C GLU A 184 -3.36 19.34 -3.07
N MET A 185 -4.58 18.80 -3.00
CA MET A 185 -4.94 17.73 -2.07
C MET A 185 -4.11 16.47 -2.33
N ASP A 186 -3.96 16.04 -3.58
CA ASP A 186 -3.15 14.87 -3.93
C ASP A 186 -1.67 15.10 -3.60
N LEU A 187 -1.09 16.23 -4.02
CA LEU A 187 0.32 16.55 -3.77
C LEU A 187 0.62 16.67 -2.26
N ASN A 188 -0.21 17.40 -1.53
CA ASN A 188 -0.04 17.55 -0.08
C ASN A 188 -0.28 16.24 0.66
N THR A 189 -1.24 15.41 0.24
CA THR A 189 -1.46 14.06 0.79
C THR A 189 -0.20 13.19 0.65
N ILE A 190 0.38 13.16 -0.54
CA ILE A 190 1.59 12.39 -0.82
C ILE A 190 2.75 12.91 0.03
N TYR A 191 2.93 14.24 0.05
CA TYR A 191 3.98 14.87 0.83
C TYR A 191 3.81 14.61 2.33
N ALA A 192 2.62 14.79 2.90
CA ALA A 192 2.34 14.57 4.32
C ALA A 192 2.62 13.12 4.75
N CYS A 193 2.16 12.14 3.95
CA CYS A 193 2.48 10.74 4.21
C CYS A 193 3.98 10.47 4.13
N CYS A 194 4.64 10.91 3.05
CA CYS A 194 6.06 10.69 2.84
C CYS A 194 6.93 11.41 3.87
N ALA A 195 6.54 12.60 4.35
CA ALA A 195 7.24 13.31 5.41
C ALA A 195 7.10 12.59 6.76
N GLY A 196 5.95 11.96 7.01
CA GLY A 196 5.66 11.27 8.27
C GLY A 196 6.27 9.87 8.41
N THR A 197 6.66 9.20 7.32
CA THR A 197 7.22 7.84 7.37
C THR A 197 8.26 7.56 6.28
N THR A 198 9.17 6.62 6.53
CA THR A 198 10.04 6.02 5.50
C THR A 198 9.56 4.64 5.04
N LYS A 199 8.43 4.15 5.55
CA LYS A 199 7.76 2.93 5.10
C LYS A 199 7.16 3.13 3.70
N HIS A 200 6.75 2.05 3.04
CA HIS A 200 6.00 2.14 1.77
C HIS A 200 4.71 2.93 1.96
N VAL A 201 4.39 3.82 1.02
CA VAL A 201 3.20 4.67 1.05
C VAL A 201 2.22 4.27 -0.05
N GLY A 202 0.93 4.19 0.28
CA GLY A 202 -0.13 4.02 -0.70
C GLY A 202 -1.06 5.23 -0.72
N SER A 203 -1.33 5.80 -1.90
CA SER A 203 -2.30 6.89 -2.07
C SER A 203 -3.16 6.65 -3.31
N SER A 204 -3.93 7.64 -3.74
CA SER A 204 -4.62 7.70 -5.02
C SER A 204 -4.24 8.99 -5.74
N VAL A 205 -4.47 9.04 -7.05
CA VAL A 205 -4.44 10.27 -7.85
C VAL A 205 -5.84 10.47 -8.40
N PHE A 206 -6.37 11.69 -8.28
CA PHE A 206 -7.76 12.01 -8.55
C PHE A 206 -8.10 11.95 -10.04
N GLU A 207 -7.26 12.54 -10.89
CA GLU A 207 -7.50 12.59 -12.34
C GLU A 207 -6.21 12.46 -13.15
N PRO A 208 -6.30 12.09 -14.45
CA PRO A 208 -5.13 11.82 -15.28
C PRO A 208 -4.20 13.02 -15.43
N GLY A 209 -4.77 14.23 -15.42
CA GLY A 209 -4.05 15.49 -15.58
C GLY A 209 -3.05 15.77 -14.47
N PHE A 210 -3.20 15.17 -13.28
CA PHE A 210 -2.34 15.41 -12.11
C PHE A 210 -1.14 14.46 -12.03
N VAL A 211 -1.15 13.40 -12.85
CA VAL A 211 -0.12 12.37 -12.81
C VAL A 211 1.29 12.93 -13.09
N PRO A 212 1.51 13.86 -14.04
CA PRO A 212 2.82 14.47 -14.24
C PRO A 212 3.38 15.14 -12.98
N GLU A 213 2.59 15.97 -12.31
CA GLU A 213 2.97 16.71 -11.09
C GLU A 213 3.21 15.77 -9.91
N VAL A 214 2.42 14.70 -9.82
CA VAL A 214 2.65 13.62 -8.84
C VAL A 214 4.01 12.96 -9.09
N PHE A 215 4.36 12.69 -10.35
CA PHE A 215 5.69 12.13 -10.69
C PHE A 215 6.82 13.12 -10.41
N ASP A 216 6.65 14.41 -10.70
CA ASP A 216 7.63 15.44 -10.34
C ASP A 216 7.92 15.43 -8.83
N LEU A 217 6.87 15.33 -8.01
CA LEU A 217 7.01 15.23 -6.55
C LEU A 217 7.71 13.93 -6.12
N VAL A 218 7.30 12.76 -6.62
CA VAL A 218 7.92 11.50 -6.18
C VAL A 218 9.36 11.35 -6.70
N HIS A 219 9.68 11.89 -7.87
CA HIS A 219 11.05 11.97 -8.38
C HIS A 219 11.91 12.90 -7.53
N LEU A 220 11.36 14.04 -7.11
CA LEU A 220 12.05 14.95 -6.18
C LEU A 220 12.35 14.25 -4.85
N ILE A 221 11.38 13.52 -4.28
CA ILE A 221 11.56 12.77 -3.02
C ILE A 221 12.56 11.61 -3.20
N ALA A 222 12.54 10.92 -4.35
CA ALA A 222 13.50 9.86 -4.68
C ALA A 222 14.92 10.40 -4.97
N GLY A 223 15.02 11.67 -5.35
CA GLY A 223 16.24 12.33 -5.81
C GLY A 223 16.46 12.29 -7.34
N SER A 224 15.75 11.43 -8.07
CA SER A 224 15.67 11.42 -9.54
C SER A 224 14.61 10.42 -10.04
N GLU A 225 14.21 10.51 -11.31
CA GLU A 225 13.40 9.47 -11.97
C GLU A 225 14.10 8.10 -11.96
N ALA A 226 15.42 8.06 -12.18
CA ALA A 226 16.18 6.81 -12.17
C ALA A 226 16.12 6.12 -10.80
N ALA A 227 16.31 6.88 -9.71
CA ALA A 227 16.18 6.38 -8.35
C ALA A 227 14.75 5.91 -8.03
N TRP A 228 13.73 6.64 -8.50
CA TRP A 228 12.34 6.23 -8.37
C TRP A 228 12.05 4.90 -9.09
N ARG A 229 12.47 4.76 -10.35
CA ARG A 229 12.24 3.54 -11.14
C ARG A 229 12.98 2.32 -10.58
N GLU A 230 14.14 2.53 -9.97
CA GLU A 230 14.88 1.46 -9.30
C GLU A 230 14.13 0.98 -8.04
N ARG A 231 13.55 1.91 -7.26
CA ARG A 231 12.95 1.62 -5.96
C ARG A 231 11.68 2.46 -5.71
N PRO A 232 10.55 2.13 -6.37
CA PRO A 232 9.31 2.87 -6.16
C PRO A 232 8.82 2.68 -4.73
N PHE A 233 8.92 3.74 -3.93
CA PHE A 233 8.56 3.72 -2.50
C PHE A 233 7.07 3.98 -2.23
N MET A 234 6.30 4.18 -3.31
CA MET A 234 4.89 4.50 -3.27
C MET A 234 4.12 3.56 -4.21
N SER A 235 2.85 3.31 -3.89
CA SER A 235 1.87 2.66 -4.75
C SER A 235 0.60 3.49 -4.86
N ALA A 236 -0.16 3.25 -5.93
CA ALA A 236 -1.46 3.88 -6.14
C ALA A 236 -2.59 2.87 -6.03
N SER A 237 -3.62 3.21 -5.27
CA SER A 237 -4.88 2.47 -5.22
C SER A 237 -5.81 3.01 -6.27
N VAL A 238 -6.30 2.14 -7.15
CA VAL A 238 -7.20 2.52 -8.24
C VAL A 238 -8.42 1.61 -8.26
N CYS A 239 -9.59 2.22 -8.08
CA CYS A 239 -10.88 1.61 -8.35
C CYS A 239 -11.17 1.74 -9.85
N PHE A 240 -10.66 0.78 -10.63
CA PHE A 240 -10.67 0.82 -12.10
C PHE A 240 -11.95 0.19 -12.70
N VAL A 241 -12.72 -0.54 -11.89
CA VAL A 241 -14.03 -1.08 -12.26
C VAL A 241 -15.10 -0.58 -11.31
N VAL A 242 -16.32 -0.42 -11.82
CA VAL A 242 -17.50 -0.05 -11.03
C VAL A 242 -18.61 -1.08 -11.25
N PRO A 243 -19.26 -1.56 -10.18
CA PRO A 243 -20.36 -2.48 -10.33
C PRO A 243 -21.59 -1.87 -11.03
N PRO A 244 -22.29 -2.64 -11.88
CA PRO A 244 -21.90 -3.95 -12.41
C PRO A 244 -21.09 -3.84 -13.72
N MET A 245 -19.89 -4.46 -13.75
CA MET A 245 -19.12 -4.81 -14.97
C MET A 245 -18.88 -3.63 -15.94
N LYS A 246 -18.44 -2.49 -15.42
CA LYS A 246 -18.00 -1.32 -16.19
C LYS A 246 -16.61 -0.90 -15.74
N PHE A 247 -15.81 -0.39 -16.65
CA PHE A 247 -14.60 0.35 -16.29
C PHE A 247 -14.97 1.75 -15.82
N ALA A 248 -14.26 2.25 -14.82
CA ALA A 248 -14.23 3.68 -14.53
C ALA A 248 -13.19 4.30 -15.47
N THR A 249 -13.64 4.96 -16.54
CA THR A 249 -12.79 5.44 -17.64
C THR A 249 -11.64 6.31 -17.14
N GLU A 250 -11.93 7.35 -16.35
CA GLU A 250 -10.93 8.27 -15.81
C GLU A 250 -9.94 7.53 -14.88
N SER A 251 -10.43 6.63 -14.01
CA SER A 251 -9.56 5.79 -13.17
C SER A 251 -8.62 4.91 -14.00
N CYS A 252 -9.10 4.39 -15.13
CA CYS A 252 -8.27 3.59 -16.05
C CYS A 252 -7.18 4.46 -16.71
N GLU A 253 -7.51 5.68 -17.11
CA GLU A 253 -6.55 6.62 -17.68
C GLU A 253 -5.47 7.03 -16.66
N VAL A 254 -5.87 7.30 -15.41
CA VAL A 254 -4.94 7.50 -14.29
C VAL A 254 -4.03 6.28 -14.12
N MET A 255 -4.62 5.08 -14.06
CA MET A 255 -3.87 3.83 -13.92
C MET A 255 -2.84 3.64 -15.04
N GLU A 256 -3.22 3.89 -16.29
CA GLU A 256 -2.30 3.78 -17.44
C GLU A 256 -1.11 4.74 -17.30
N ALA A 257 -1.36 5.99 -16.92
CA ALA A 257 -0.31 6.99 -16.75
C ALA A 257 0.64 6.62 -15.60
N LEU A 258 0.09 6.13 -14.48
CA LEU A 258 0.85 5.65 -13.33
C LEU A 258 1.72 4.43 -13.68
N ILE A 259 1.18 3.45 -14.40
CA ILE A 259 1.93 2.27 -14.86
C ILE A 259 3.11 2.67 -15.75
N LYS A 260 2.91 3.62 -16.68
CA LYS A 260 3.99 4.13 -17.56
C LYS A 260 5.12 4.79 -16.76
N GLY A 261 4.79 5.49 -15.68
CA GLY A 261 5.77 6.09 -14.77
C GLY A 261 6.40 5.11 -13.77
N GLY A 262 6.06 3.81 -13.83
CA GLY A 262 6.67 2.78 -12.96
C GLY A 262 6.05 2.68 -11.57
N MET A 263 4.84 3.22 -11.36
CA MET A 263 4.12 3.11 -10.10
C MET A 263 3.49 1.71 -9.94
N PRO A 264 3.75 0.98 -8.84
CA PRO A 264 2.95 -0.17 -8.45
C PRO A 264 1.48 0.24 -8.23
N VAL A 265 0.54 -0.54 -8.79
CA VAL A 265 -0.89 -0.24 -8.68
C VAL A 265 -1.60 -1.36 -7.91
N LEU A 266 -2.31 -0.97 -6.84
CA LEU A 266 -3.27 -1.81 -6.16
C LEU A 266 -4.63 -1.70 -6.88
N LEU A 267 -5.00 -2.77 -7.57
CA LEU A 267 -6.28 -2.90 -8.26
C LEU A 267 -7.41 -3.17 -7.25
N LEU A 268 -8.40 -2.28 -7.22
CA LEU A 268 -9.59 -2.39 -6.37
C LEU A 268 -10.84 -2.53 -7.24
N SER A 269 -11.75 -3.42 -6.83
CA SER A 269 -13.04 -3.69 -7.50
C SER A 269 -14.21 -3.49 -6.54
#